data_AF-A0A2U1VEU7-F1
#
_entry.id   AF-A0A2U1VEU7-F1
#
_cell.length_a   1.000
_cell.length_b   1.000
_cell.length_c   1.000
_cell.angle_alpha   90.00
_cell.angle_beta   90.00
_cell.angle_gamma   90.00
#
_symmetry.space_group_name_H-M   'P 1'
#
loop_
_entity.id
_entity.type
_entity.pdbx_description
1 polymer ?
#
loop_
_entity_poly.entity_id
_entity_poly.type
_entity_poly.pdbx_seq_one_letter_code
_entity_poly.pdbx_strand_id
1 'polypeptide(L)' 'MPRIDFSHLSPQERLELAGDLLDSLDDAEVPLPAGMKAELDRRNASFPETRAQAVPWADVRARLRPRNA' A
#
# COMPACT_ATOMS: atom_id res chain seq x y z
N MET A 1 -25.81 11.06 3.91
CA MET A 1 -24.60 11.74 3.42
C MET A 1 -24.70 11.87 1.91
N PRO A 2 -24.29 13.00 1.32
CA PRO A 2 -24.20 13.11 -0.13
C PRO A 2 -23.19 12.07 -0.66
N ARG A 3 -23.54 11.39 -1.74
CA ARG A 3 -22.63 10.49 -2.45
C ARG A 3 -21.95 11.29 -3.56
N ILE A 4 -20.63 11.34 -3.51
CA ILE A 4 -19.84 11.85 -4.62
C ILE A 4 -19.83 10.77 -5.71
N ASP A 5 -20.12 11.17 -6.94
CA ASP A 5 -20.16 10.26 -8.09
C ASP A 5 -18.83 10.29 -8.85
N PHE A 6 -18.21 9.11 -8.99
CA PHE A 6 -16.94 8.91 -9.69
C PHE A 6 -17.11 8.12 -10.99
N SER A 7 -18.34 7.90 -11.47
CA SER A 7 -18.60 7.08 -12.67
C SER A 7 -18.00 7.67 -13.96
N HIS A 8 -17.70 8.97 -13.94
CA HIS A 8 -17.06 9.68 -15.04
C HIS A 8 -15.56 9.41 -15.15
N LEU A 9 -14.93 8.85 -14.10
CA LEU A 9 -13.51 8.53 -14.07
C LEU A 9 -13.24 7.13 -14.65
N SER A 10 -12.23 7.03 -15.51
CA SER A 10 -11.63 5.77 -15.92
C SER A 10 -11.08 4.99 -14.71
N PRO A 11 -10.80 3.68 -14.86
CA PRO A 11 -10.16 2.92 -13.79
C PRO A 11 -8.81 3.51 -13.34
N GLN A 12 -8.04 4.07 -14.27
CA GLN A 12 -6.73 4.67 -13.97
C GLN A 12 -6.89 5.96 -13.17
N GLU A 13 -7.78 6.87 -13.60
CA GLU A 13 -8.06 8.12 -12.88
C GLU A 13 -8.63 7.86 -11.47
N ARG A 14 -9.36 6.76 -11.29
CA ARG A 14 -9.82 6.34 -9.95
C ARG A 14 -8.68 5.89 -9.04
N LEU A 15 -7.66 5.23 -9.60
CA LEU A 15 -6.48 4.84 -8.83
C LEU A 15 -5.62 6.05 -8.45
N GLU A 16 -5.46 6.98 -9.39
CA GLU A 16 -4.76 8.26 -9.15
C GLU A 16 -5.47 9.07 -8.07
N LEU A 17 -6.79 9.27 -8.20
CA LEU A 17 -7.59 9.95 -7.18
C LEU A 17 -7.50 9.28 -5.81
N ALA A 18 -7.50 7.94 -5.76
CA ALA A 18 -7.32 7.23 -4.49
C ALA A 18 -5.94 7.51 -3.87
N GLY A 19 -4.89 7.63 -4.70
CA GLY A 19 -3.57 8.05 -4.27
C GLY A 19 -3.59 9.48 -3.71
N ASP A 20 -4.12 10.44 -4.48
CA ASP A 20 -4.20 11.84 -4.07
C ASP A 20 -4.98 12.03 -2.77
N LEU A 21 -6.08 11.30 -2.59
CA LEU A 21 -6.87 11.33 -1.36
C LEU A 21 -6.09 10.77 -0.17
N LEU A 22 -5.31 9.71 -0.36
CA LEU A 22 -4.47 9.16 0.70
C LEU A 22 -3.33 10.12 1.06
N ASP A 23 -2.67 10.72 0.06
CA ASP A 23 -1.59 11.69 0.23
C ASP A 23 -2.09 13.01 0.86
N SER A 24 -3.40 13.29 0.79
CA SER A 24 -4.00 14.48 1.40
C SER A 24 -4.24 14.37 2.91
N LEU A 25 -4.07 13.18 3.49
CA LEU A 25 -4.31 12.94 4.92
C LEU A 25 -3.04 13.17 5.74
N ASP A 26 -3.21 13.82 6.89
CA ASP A 26 -2.15 13.93 7.89
C ASP A 26 -2.14 12.72 8.84
N ASP A 27 -0.99 12.43 9.47
CA ASP A 27 -0.83 11.34 10.45
C ASP A 27 -1.87 11.39 11.59
N ALA A 28 -2.32 12.59 11.97
CA ALA A 28 -3.33 12.78 13.00
C ALA A 28 -4.74 12.34 12.57
N GLU A 29 -5.01 12.35 11.27
CA GLU A 29 -6.30 11.94 10.68
C GLU A 29 -6.38 10.43 10.47
N VAL A 30 -5.23 9.74 10.53
CA VAL A 30 -5.11 8.28 10.40
C VAL A 30 -4.48 7.68 11.68
N PRO A 31 -5.17 7.77 12.83
CA PRO A 31 -4.61 7.30 14.10
C PRO A 31 -4.40 5.79 14.09
N LEU A 32 -3.15 5.37 14.31
CA LEU A 32 -2.79 3.97 14.42
C LEU A 32 -2.74 3.51 15.89
N PRO A 33 -3.14 2.27 16.20
CA PRO A 33 -2.87 1.69 17.50
C PRO A 33 -1.36 1.73 17.81
N ALA A 34 -0.99 2.04 19.05
CA ALA A 34 0.41 2.24 19.45
C ALA A 34 1.31 1.05 19.07
N GLY A 35 0.83 -0.19 19.20
CA GLY A 35 1.57 -1.38 18.80
C GLY A 35 1.82 -1.49 17.30
N MET A 36 0.87 -1.04 16.47
CA MET A 36 1.02 -1.02 15.02
C MET A 36 2.00 0.07 14.59
N LYS A 37 1.92 1.26 15.20
CA LYS A 37 2.91 2.33 14.96
C LYS A 37 4.33 1.86 15.30
N ALA A 38 4.51 1.27 16.48
CA ALA A 38 5.82 0.75 16.90
C ALA A 38 6.39 -0.31 15.93
N GLU A 39 5.53 -1.19 15.41
CA GLU A 39 5.95 -2.20 14.43
C GLU A 39 6.32 -1.58 13.08
N LEU A 40 5.57 -0.59 12.59
CA LEU A 40 5.91 0.14 11.37
C LEU A 40 7.23 0.89 11.52
N ASP A 41 7.42 1.60 12.64
CA ASP A 41 8.66 2.32 12.96
C ASP A 41 9.86 1.34 12.98
N ARG A 42 9.71 0.17 13.62
CA ARG A 42 10.73 -0.90 13.63
C ARG A 42 11.07 -1.38 12.22
N ARG A 43 10.07 -1.63 11.38
CA ARG A 43 10.27 -2.11 10.00
C ARG A 43 10.96 -1.07 9.13
N ASN A 44 10.52 0.18 9.21
CA ASN A 44 11.12 1.30 8.47
C ASN A 44 12.58 1.51 8.86
N ALA A 45 12.90 1.42 10.15
CA ALA A 45 14.28 1.51 10.62
C ALA A 45 15.16 0.38 10.08
N SER A 46 14.62 -0.84 9.96
CA SER A 46 15.35 -2.01 9.41
C SER A 46 15.29 -2.13 7.88
N PHE A 47 14.57 -1.23 7.20
CA PHE A 47 14.33 -1.33 5.77
C PHE A 47 15.62 -1.27 4.94
N PRO A 48 16.58 -0.37 5.20
CA PRO A 48 17.83 -0.31 4.44
C PRO A 48 18.58 -1.65 4.39
N GLU A 49 18.67 -2.35 5.53
CA GLU A 49 19.36 -3.64 5.63
C GLU A 49 18.52 -4.77 5.03
N THR A 50 17.22 -4.80 5.30
CA THR A 50 16.33 -5.87 4.82
C THR A 50 16.03 -5.78 3.33
N ARG A 51 16.15 -4.60 2.73
CA ARG A 51 15.95 -4.39 1.28
C ARG A 51 16.91 -5.22 0.43
N ALA A 52 18.12 -5.48 0.91
CA ALA A 52 19.08 -6.35 0.21
C ALA A 52 18.58 -7.79 0.05
N GLN A 53 17.61 -8.21 0.89
CA GLN A 53 16.99 -9.53 0.86
C GLN A 53 15.64 -9.51 0.12
N ALA A 54 15.21 -8.36 -0.39
CA ALA A 54 13.94 -8.23 -1.09
C ALA A 54 13.98 -9.01 -2.41
N VAL A 55 12.89 -9.73 -2.69
CA VAL A 55 12.72 -10.47 -3.94
C VAL A 55 11.76 -9.69 -4.83
N PRO A 56 12.06 -9.50 -6.13
CA PRO A 56 11.13 -8.87 -7.06
C PRO A 56 9.76 -9.53 -7.03
N TRP A 57 8.70 -8.71 -7.05
CA TRP A 57 7.33 -9.22 -7.01
C TRP A 57 7.02 -10.17 -8.18
N ALA A 58 7.62 -9.96 -9.35
CA ALA A 58 7.50 -10.87 -10.48
C ALA A 58 7.96 -12.30 -10.14
N ASP A 59 9.06 -12.44 -9.40
CA ASP A 59 9.62 -13.74 -9.01
C ASP A 59 8.76 -14.43 -7.96
N VAL A 60 8.25 -13.66 -6.98
CA VAL A 60 7.30 -14.18 -6.00
C VAL A 60 6.02 -14.67 -6.68
N ARG A 61 5.45 -13.88 -7.60
CA ARG A 61 4.28 -14.30 -8.40
C ARG A 61 4.55 -15.54 -9.23
N ALA A 62 5.74 -15.66 -9.81
CA ALA A 62 6.12 -16.85 -10.57
C ALA A 62 6.16 -18.11 -9.69
N ARG A 63 6.59 -18.00 -8.43
CA ARG A 63 6.57 -19.11 -7.45
C ARG A 63 5.16 -19.45 -6.96
N LEU A 64 4.28 -18.45 -6.83
CA LEU A 64 2.89 -18.63 -6.37
C LEU A 64 1.97 -19.16 -7.46
N ARG A 65 2.35 -19.07 -8.74
CA ARG A 65 1.60 -19.68 -9.82
C ARG A 65 1.70 -21.21 -9.69
N PRO A 66 0.57 -21.94 -9.74
CA PRO A 66 0.60 -23.39 -9.79
C PRO A 66 1.51 -23.84 -10.93
N ARG A 67 2.47 -24.73 -10.66
CA ARG A 67 3.07 -25.55 -11.70
C ARG A 67 1.92 -26.46 -12.16
N ASN A 68 1.34 -26.17 -13.32
CA ASN A 68 0.11 -26.82 -13.82
C ASN A 68 0.04 -28.32 -13.46
N ALA A 69 -1.12 -28.75 -12.94
CA ALA A 69 -1.59 -30.13 -13.00
C ALA A 69 -1.94 -30.50 -14.45
#